data_AF-A0A2Z7B488-F1
#
_entry.id   AF-A0A2Z7B488-F1
#
_cell.length_a   1.000
_cell.length_b   1.000
_cell.length_c   1.000
_cell.angle_alpha   90.00
_cell.angle_beta   90.00
_cell.angle_gamma   90.00
#
_symmetry.space_group_name_H-M   'P 1'
#
loop_
_entity.id
_entity.type
_entity.pdbx_description
1 polymer ?
#
loop_
_entity_poly.entity_id
_entity_poly.type
_entity_poly.pdbx_seq_one_letter_code
_entity_poly.pdbx_strand_id
1 'polypeptide(L)'
;MILANCLFRIGGCAMILTNETSLKNQAMLNLKFLVRTHHGAKDESYEACLQREDEKGLVGFHLDKNLPKAATRAFVDNLKQIALKILPVKELVRFAILLILKKMARKYDKAGSIRKPTINFKEGVDHFCLHTGGKAVIDAIGQNLNLSEYDVEPARMTLHRFGNTSASSLWYVLAYMQTKKRLKKGNQILMLAFGAGFKCNSCLWQVLRDLNEATVWEDCIKNYPRKDLANPFLEKYGWL
;
A
#
# COMPACT_ATOMS: atom_id res chain seq x y z
N MET A 1 -21.83 -8.85 7.73
CA MET A 1 -20.96 -7.65 7.85
C MET A 1 -19.86 -7.80 8.92
N ILE A 2 -19.52 -9.03 9.36
CA ILE A 2 -18.61 -9.21 10.51
C ILE A 2 -17.15 -8.82 10.22
N LEU A 3 -16.69 -8.98 8.98
CA LEU A 3 -15.30 -8.71 8.59
C LEU A 3 -14.91 -7.25 8.81
N ALA A 4 -15.80 -6.29 8.53
CA ALA A 4 -15.54 -4.88 8.75
C ALA A 4 -15.28 -4.59 10.24
N ASN A 5 -16.02 -5.24 11.15
CA ASN A 5 -15.86 -5.08 12.60
C ASN A 5 -14.53 -5.67 13.12
N CYS A 6 -13.99 -6.66 12.42
CA CYS A 6 -12.70 -7.26 12.72
C CYS A 6 -11.52 -6.43 12.20
N LEU A 7 -11.70 -5.70 11.08
CA LEU A 7 -10.64 -4.93 10.42
C LEU A 7 -10.51 -3.51 10.96
N PHE A 8 -11.62 -2.79 11.08
CA PHE A 8 -11.59 -1.36 11.34
C PHE A 8 -11.34 -1.01 12.81
N ARG A 9 -10.56 0.04 13.01
CA ARG A 9 -10.25 0.65 14.30
C ARG A 9 -10.30 2.16 14.18
N ILE A 10 -10.34 2.84 15.32
CA ILE A 10 -10.37 4.30 15.39
C ILE A 10 -8.92 4.81 15.33
N GLY A 11 -8.68 5.83 14.51
CA GLY A 11 -7.40 6.51 14.40
C GLY A 11 -7.56 7.85 13.70
N GLY A 12 -6.56 8.72 13.84
CA GLY A 12 -6.58 10.07 13.31
C GLY A 12 -5.18 10.56 12.97
N CYS A 13 -5.11 11.51 12.05
CA CYS A 13 -3.88 12.15 11.62
C CYS A 13 -4.19 13.55 11.08
N ALA A 14 -3.26 14.49 11.27
CA ALA A 14 -3.34 15.83 10.73
C ALA A 14 -2.02 16.18 10.03
N MET A 15 -2.12 16.78 8.85
CA MET A 15 -1.00 17.03 7.95
C MET A 15 -1.15 18.45 7.44
N ILE A 16 -0.08 19.23 7.55
CA ILE A 16 -0.02 20.59 7.01
C ILE A 16 0.73 20.52 5.69
N LEU A 17 0.09 21.01 4.63
CA LEU A 17 0.69 21.11 3.30
C LEU A 17 0.90 22.59 2.97
N THR A 18 2.02 22.90 2.32
CA THR A 18 2.34 24.24 1.86
C THR A 18 2.94 24.18 0.46
N ASN A 19 2.64 25.19 -0.36
CA ASN A 19 3.30 25.47 -1.62
C ASN A 19 4.32 26.61 -1.50
N GLU A 20 4.54 27.14 -0.29
CA GLU A 20 5.43 28.26 -0.05
C GLU A 20 6.90 27.82 -0.07
N THR A 21 7.67 28.42 -0.96
CA THR A 21 9.08 28.06 -1.17
C THR A 21 9.98 28.46 0.00
N SER A 22 9.59 29.49 0.76
CA SER A 22 10.30 29.94 1.97
C SER A 22 10.33 28.87 3.06
N LEU A 23 9.28 28.04 3.16
CA LEU A 23 9.12 26.98 4.17
C LEU A 23 9.77 25.65 3.74
N LYS A 24 10.40 25.59 2.56
CA LYS A 24 11.00 24.36 2.01
C LYS A 24 12.00 23.68 2.97
N ASN A 25 12.74 24.47 3.76
CA ASN A 25 13.73 23.94 4.70
C ASN A 25 13.08 23.35 5.98
N GLN A 26 11.82 23.69 6.27
CA GLN A 26 11.06 23.15 7.40
C GLN A 26 10.28 21.88 7.02
N ALA A 27 9.92 21.75 5.74
CA ALA A 27 9.12 20.64 5.22
C ALA A 27 9.77 19.27 5.47
N MET A 28 8.96 18.29 5.87
CA MET A 28 9.39 16.91 6.12
C MET A 28 9.51 16.13 4.81
N LEU A 29 8.51 16.28 3.94
CA LEU A 29 8.35 15.55 2.70
C LEU A 29 8.00 16.50 1.55
N ASN A 30 8.41 16.14 0.34
CA ASN A 30 7.99 16.79 -0.89
C ASN A 30 7.15 15.83 -1.73
N LEU A 31 5.94 16.23 -2.13
CA LEU A 31 5.11 15.45 -3.04
C LEU A 31 5.63 15.60 -4.47
N LYS A 32 6.21 14.53 -5.02
CA LYS A 32 6.77 14.54 -6.38
C LYS A 32 5.71 14.22 -7.43
N PHE A 33 4.92 13.18 -7.19
CA PHE A 33 3.89 12.72 -8.11
C PHE A 33 2.69 12.20 -7.34
N LEU A 34 1.51 12.41 -7.91
CA LEU A 34 0.23 11.87 -7.44
C LEU A 34 -0.50 11.25 -8.63
N VAL A 35 -0.92 10.00 -8.50
CA VAL A 35 -1.73 9.31 -9.52
C VAL A 35 -2.92 8.65 -8.84
N ARG A 36 -4.11 8.97 -9.36
CA ARG A 36 -5.37 8.37 -8.93
C ARG A 36 -6.00 7.60 -10.09
N THR A 37 -6.25 6.32 -9.85
CA THR A 37 -7.05 5.46 -10.73
C THR A 37 -8.42 5.27 -10.11
N HIS A 38 -9.48 5.45 -10.91
CA HIS A 38 -10.86 5.37 -10.46
C HIS A 38 -11.68 4.44 -11.35
N HIS A 39 -12.23 3.38 -10.76
CA HIS A 39 -13.08 2.41 -11.46
C HIS A 39 -14.57 2.51 -11.10
N GLY A 40 -15.01 3.64 -10.53
CA GLY A 40 -16.43 3.94 -10.17
C GLY A 40 -17.47 3.70 -11.23
N ALA A 41 -17.10 3.81 -12.50
CA ALA A 41 -18.03 3.57 -13.62
C ALA A 41 -18.28 2.08 -13.91
N LYS A 42 -17.65 1.15 -13.17
CA LYS A 42 -17.85 -0.30 -13.31
C LYS A 42 -18.64 -0.80 -12.10
N ASP A 43 -19.80 -1.42 -12.32
CA ASP A 43 -20.68 -1.92 -11.26
C ASP A 43 -19.93 -2.83 -10.27
N GLU A 44 -19.14 -3.80 -10.78
CA GLU A 44 -18.30 -4.67 -9.94
C GLU A 44 -17.39 -3.89 -8.98
N SER A 45 -16.90 -2.73 -9.39
CA SER A 45 -15.97 -1.91 -8.61
C SER A 45 -16.69 -0.95 -7.69
N TYR A 46 -17.83 -0.42 -8.15
CA TYR A 46 -18.70 0.47 -7.38
C TYR A 46 -19.29 -0.26 -6.18
N GLU A 47 -19.87 -1.44 -6.43
CA GLU A 47 -20.50 -2.30 -5.42
C GLU A 47 -19.49 -3.00 -4.49
N ALA A 48 -18.19 -2.97 -4.83
CA ALA A 48 -17.17 -3.72 -4.10
C ALA A 48 -17.04 -3.32 -2.62
N CYS A 49 -17.29 -2.05 -2.30
CA CYS A 49 -17.17 -1.51 -0.96
C CYS A 49 -18.16 -0.35 -0.79
N LEU A 50 -19.23 -0.57 -0.05
CA LEU A 50 -20.31 0.39 0.14
C LEU A 50 -20.75 0.43 1.59
N GLN A 51 -21.14 1.62 2.04
CA GLN A 51 -21.91 1.73 3.27
C GLN A 51 -23.38 1.46 2.95
N ARG A 52 -24.00 0.50 3.64
CA ARG A 52 -25.41 0.15 3.47
C ARG A 52 -25.99 -0.45 4.74
N GLU A 53 -27.31 -0.44 4.84
CA GLU A 53 -28.03 -1.11 5.91
C GLU A 53 -28.09 -2.62 5.67
N ASP A 54 -28.04 -3.42 6.74
CA ASP A 54 -28.39 -4.84 6.67
C ASP A 54 -29.90 -5.08 6.78
N GLU A 55 -30.30 -6.35 6.73
CA GLU A 55 -31.70 -6.80 6.84
C GLU A 55 -32.39 -6.36 8.14
N LYS A 56 -31.61 -5.94 9.16
CA LYS A 56 -32.12 -5.46 10.45
C LYS A 56 -32.13 -3.92 10.53
N GLY A 57 -31.83 -3.22 9.44
CA GLY A 57 -31.73 -1.77 9.37
C GLY A 57 -30.47 -1.20 10.02
N LEU A 58 -29.46 -2.03 10.32
CA LEU A 58 -28.22 -1.58 10.94
C LEU A 58 -27.23 -1.13 9.85
N VAL A 59 -26.84 0.15 9.89
CA VAL A 59 -25.85 0.71 8.98
C VAL A 59 -24.48 0.07 9.21
N GLY A 60 -23.89 -0.46 8.16
CA GLY A 60 -22.54 -1.03 8.19
C GLY A 60 -21.81 -0.87 6.86
N PHE A 61 -20.60 -1.45 6.80
CA PHE A 61 -19.83 -1.54 5.56
C PHE A 61 -19.99 -2.92 4.95
N HIS A 62 -20.50 -2.95 3.72
CA HIS A 62 -20.49 -4.10 2.87
C HIS A 62 -19.17 -4.18 2.11
N LEU A 63 -18.49 -5.31 2.22
CA LEU A 63 -17.31 -5.66 1.44
C LEU A 63 -17.67 -6.85 0.57
N ASP A 64 -17.73 -6.64 -0.74
CA ASP A 64 -18.07 -7.70 -1.68
C ASP A 64 -16.90 -8.68 -1.84
N LYS A 65 -17.21 -9.94 -2.14
CA LYS A 65 -16.20 -10.98 -2.41
C LYS A 65 -15.29 -10.65 -3.60
N ASN A 66 -15.74 -9.80 -4.53
CA ASN A 66 -14.96 -9.34 -5.68
C ASN A 66 -14.05 -8.15 -5.36
N LEU A 67 -14.09 -7.61 -4.13
CA LEU A 67 -13.24 -6.50 -3.71
C LEU A 67 -11.75 -6.72 -4.04
N PRO A 68 -11.13 -7.90 -3.75
CA PRO A 68 -9.73 -8.13 -4.10
C PRO A 68 -9.46 -8.04 -5.62
N LYS A 69 -10.40 -8.49 -6.45
CA LYS A 69 -10.31 -8.42 -7.92
C LYS A 69 -10.43 -6.96 -8.39
N ALA A 70 -11.39 -6.20 -7.86
CA ALA A 70 -11.54 -4.77 -8.16
C ALA A 70 -10.30 -3.96 -7.74
N ALA A 71 -9.75 -4.26 -6.55
CA ALA A 71 -8.52 -3.66 -6.03
C ALA A 71 -7.32 -3.96 -6.91
N THR A 72 -7.11 -5.22 -7.26
CA THR A 72 -5.99 -5.66 -8.12
C THR A 72 -6.07 -4.99 -9.49
N ARG A 73 -7.27 -4.88 -10.08
CA ARG A 73 -7.46 -4.20 -11.36
C ARG A 73 -7.09 -2.72 -11.28
N ALA A 74 -7.62 -1.99 -10.29
CA ALA A 74 -7.30 -0.59 -10.08
C ALA A 74 -5.80 -0.38 -9.79
N PHE A 75 -5.20 -1.29 -9.03
CA PHE A 75 -3.78 -1.29 -8.71
C PHE A 75 -2.89 -1.45 -9.95
N VAL A 76 -3.13 -2.47 -10.78
CA VAL A 76 -2.35 -2.71 -12.00
C VAL A 76 -2.42 -1.52 -12.95
N ASP A 77 -3.59 -0.91 -13.12
CA ASP A 77 -3.75 0.26 -13.97
C ASP A 77 -3.08 1.51 -13.37
N ASN A 78 -3.09 1.67 -12.05
CA ASN A 78 -2.33 2.70 -11.36
C ASN A 78 -0.81 2.51 -11.53
N LEU A 79 -0.31 1.27 -11.40
CA LEU A 79 1.10 0.94 -11.55
C LEU A 79 1.63 1.30 -12.94
N LYS A 80 0.86 1.04 -14.00
CA LYS A 80 1.26 1.42 -15.37
C LYS A 80 1.52 2.93 -15.50
N GLN A 81 0.71 3.74 -14.82
CA GLN A 81 0.80 5.20 -14.90
C GLN A 81 1.93 5.74 -14.01
N ILE A 82 2.06 5.25 -12.78
CA ILE A 82 3.07 5.74 -11.84
C ILE A 82 4.49 5.24 -12.21
N ALA A 83 4.63 4.01 -12.74
CA ALA A 83 5.93 3.43 -13.10
C ALA A 83 6.72 4.32 -14.08
N LEU A 84 6.04 4.89 -15.08
CA LEU A 84 6.66 5.78 -16.06
C LEU A 84 7.15 7.10 -15.47
N LYS A 85 6.60 7.51 -14.32
CA LYS A 85 6.96 8.77 -13.64
C LYS A 85 8.10 8.58 -12.64
N ILE A 86 8.19 7.41 -12.01
CA ILE A 86 9.06 7.18 -10.86
C ILE A 86 10.30 6.35 -11.18
N LEU A 87 10.28 5.56 -12.25
CA LEU A 87 11.38 4.66 -12.57
C LEU A 87 12.42 5.30 -13.48
N PRO A 88 13.71 5.00 -13.28
CA PRO A 88 14.75 5.39 -14.20
C PRO A 88 14.51 4.82 -15.61
N VAL A 89 14.89 5.57 -16.65
CA VAL A 89 14.78 5.13 -18.05
C VAL A 89 15.45 3.77 -18.28
N LYS A 90 16.58 3.52 -17.61
CA LYS A 90 17.30 2.24 -17.65
C LYS A 90 16.41 1.05 -17.30
N GLU A 91 15.59 1.18 -16.25
CA GLU A 91 14.69 0.12 -15.81
C GLU A 91 13.52 -0.07 -16.78
N LEU A 92 12.98 1.02 -17.33
CA LEU A 92 11.93 0.95 -18.35
C LEU A 92 12.42 0.24 -19.62
N VAL A 93 13.64 0.55 -20.07
CA VAL A 93 14.28 -0.11 -21.23
C VAL A 93 14.55 -1.59 -20.94
N ARG A 94 15.12 -1.92 -19.77
CA ARG A 94 15.33 -3.31 -19.34
C ARG A 94 14.04 -4.11 -19.40
N PHE A 95 12.97 -3.55 -18.83
CA PHE A 95 11.65 -4.19 -18.82
C PHE A 95 11.09 -4.38 -20.24
N ALA A 96 11.21 -3.37 -21.12
CA ALA A 96 10.78 -3.46 -22.51
C ALA A 96 11.52 -4.58 -23.28
N ILE A 97 12.84 -4.69 -23.12
CA ILE A 97 13.64 -5.76 -23.73
C ILE A 97 13.15 -7.14 -23.24
N LEU A 98 12.92 -7.31 -21.94
CA LEU A 98 12.40 -8.57 -21.38
C LEU A 98 11.02 -8.94 -21.93
N LEU A 99 10.15 -7.96 -22.18
CA LEU A 99 8.86 -8.20 -22.82
C LEU A 99 9.00 -8.68 -24.27
N ILE A 100 9.93 -8.09 -25.03
CA ILE A 100 10.22 -8.49 -26.43
C ILE A 100 10.79 -9.90 -26.47
N LEU A 101 11.82 -10.18 -25.66
CA LEU A 101 12.44 -11.51 -25.56
C LEU A 101 11.41 -12.57 -25.19
N LYS A 102 10.51 -12.28 -24.23
CA LYS A 102 9.42 -13.20 -23.89
C LYS A 102 8.44 -13.38 -25.05
N LYS A 103 8.10 -12.32 -25.79
CA LYS A 103 7.20 -12.43 -26.95
C LYS A 103 7.82 -13.32 -28.04
N MET A 104 9.13 -13.25 -28.25
CA MET A 104 9.86 -14.11 -29.18
C MET A 104 9.95 -15.56 -28.66
N ALA A 105 10.26 -15.75 -27.39
CA ALA A 105 10.40 -17.07 -26.76
C ALA A 105 9.06 -17.81 -26.58
N ARG A 106 7.94 -17.10 -26.45
CA ARG A 106 6.57 -17.69 -26.41
C ARG A 106 6.23 -18.52 -27.65
N LYS A 107 6.91 -18.29 -28.79
CA LYS A 107 6.76 -19.13 -29.99
C LYS A 107 7.33 -20.55 -29.79
N TYR A 108 8.21 -20.72 -28.80
CA TYR A 108 8.95 -21.96 -28.53
C TYR A 108 8.64 -22.57 -27.14
N ASP A 109 8.07 -21.78 -26.22
CA ASP A 109 7.71 -22.23 -24.86
C ASP A 109 6.24 -22.69 -24.77
N LYS A 110 5.99 -23.98 -25.07
CA LYS A 110 4.67 -24.62 -24.91
C LYS A 110 4.34 -24.97 -23.44
N ALA A 111 5.30 -24.90 -22.52
CA ALA A 111 5.16 -25.37 -21.14
C ALA A 111 4.88 -24.25 -20.13
N GLY A 112 4.93 -22.98 -20.54
CA GLY A 112 4.68 -21.84 -19.64
C GLY A 112 5.74 -21.65 -18.56
N SER A 113 6.93 -22.23 -18.76
CA SER A 113 8.03 -22.25 -17.78
C SER A 113 8.70 -20.87 -17.63
N ILE A 114 8.59 -20.00 -18.63
CA ILE A 114 9.21 -18.67 -18.59
C ILE A 114 8.47 -17.74 -17.62
N ARG A 115 9.14 -17.41 -16.49
CA ARG A 115 8.70 -16.43 -15.48
C ARG A 115 8.21 -15.13 -16.14
N LYS A 116 7.12 -14.56 -15.63
CA LYS A 116 6.58 -13.28 -16.12
C LYS A 116 7.61 -12.17 -15.87
N PRO A 117 8.00 -11.38 -16.89
CA PRO A 117 8.84 -10.21 -16.69
C PRO A 117 8.16 -9.30 -15.67
N THR A 118 8.92 -8.92 -14.64
CA THR A 118 8.48 -7.99 -13.61
C THR A 118 9.35 -6.75 -13.67
N ILE A 119 8.71 -5.61 -13.47
CA ILE A 119 9.38 -4.33 -13.34
C ILE A 119 9.86 -4.19 -11.89
N ASN A 120 11.09 -3.71 -11.69
CA ASN A 120 11.67 -3.54 -10.37
C ASN A 120 11.38 -2.13 -9.84
N PHE A 121 10.38 -2.00 -8.98
CA PHE A 121 10.03 -0.70 -8.40
C PHE A 121 11.10 -0.15 -7.45
N LYS A 122 12.00 -1.00 -6.93
CA LYS A 122 13.08 -0.59 -6.05
C LYS A 122 14.16 0.26 -6.73
N GLU A 123 14.18 0.32 -8.06
CA GLU A 123 15.11 1.20 -8.79
C GLU A 123 14.75 2.69 -8.66
N GLY A 124 13.50 3.01 -8.31
CA GLY A 124 13.02 4.40 -8.15
C GLY A 124 12.37 4.69 -6.80
N VAL A 125 12.36 3.72 -5.89
CA VAL A 125 11.67 3.78 -4.60
C VAL A 125 12.51 3.10 -3.53
N ASP A 126 12.79 3.81 -2.45
CA ASP A 126 13.53 3.29 -1.29
C ASP A 126 12.60 2.63 -0.26
N HIS A 127 11.40 3.18 -0.07
CA HIS A 127 10.45 2.71 0.95
C HIS A 127 9.03 2.57 0.41
N PHE A 128 8.31 1.54 0.86
CA PHE A 128 6.92 1.27 0.46
C PHE A 128 5.98 1.52 1.64
N CYS A 129 5.14 2.56 1.51
CA CYS A 129 4.13 2.89 2.51
C CYS A 129 2.76 2.36 2.06
N LEU A 130 2.43 1.14 2.50
CA LEU A 130 1.23 0.43 2.04
C LEU A 130 0.07 0.62 3.02
N HIS A 131 -1.13 0.95 2.52
CA HIS A 131 -2.33 1.04 3.34
C HIS A 131 -2.67 -0.29 4.03
N THR A 132 -3.03 -0.22 5.31
CA THR A 132 -3.37 -1.39 6.14
C THR A 132 -4.80 -1.87 5.94
N GLY A 133 -5.19 -2.10 4.68
CA GLY A 133 -6.54 -2.56 4.33
C GLY A 133 -6.91 -3.88 5.02
N GLY A 134 -5.95 -4.79 5.05
CA GLY A 134 -6.02 -6.12 5.66
C GLY A 134 -4.82 -6.96 5.22
N LYS A 135 -4.58 -8.09 5.91
CA LYS A 135 -3.41 -8.96 5.66
C LYS A 135 -3.32 -9.39 4.18
N ALA A 136 -4.43 -9.89 3.62
CA ALA A 136 -4.47 -10.36 2.24
C ALA A 136 -4.12 -9.26 1.21
N VAL A 137 -4.51 -8.01 1.48
CA VAL A 137 -4.21 -6.87 0.58
C VAL A 137 -2.72 -6.53 0.63
N ILE A 138 -2.13 -6.48 1.83
CA ILE A 138 -0.69 -6.24 2.01
C ILE A 138 0.12 -7.35 1.33
N ASP A 139 -0.26 -8.61 1.55
CA ASP A 139 0.41 -9.78 0.96
C ASP A 139 0.32 -9.75 -0.58
N ALA A 140 -0.86 -9.45 -1.11
CA ALA A 140 -1.05 -9.34 -2.55
C ALA A 140 -0.19 -8.23 -3.17
N ILE A 141 -0.10 -7.04 -2.55
CA ILE A 141 0.80 -5.98 -3.04
C ILE A 141 2.25 -6.44 -2.97
N GLY A 142 2.67 -7.01 -1.83
CA GLY A 142 4.03 -7.49 -1.62
C GLY A 142 4.46 -8.49 -2.70
N GLN A 143 3.59 -9.45 -3.02
CA GLN A 143 3.84 -10.41 -4.10
C GLN A 143 3.87 -9.76 -5.48
N ASN A 144 2.93 -8.86 -5.80
CA ASN A 144 2.85 -8.22 -7.12
C ASN A 144 4.04 -7.30 -7.41
N LEU A 145 4.59 -6.65 -6.37
CA LEU A 145 5.75 -5.76 -6.46
C LEU A 145 7.08 -6.47 -6.15
N ASN A 146 7.05 -7.76 -5.81
CA ASN A 146 8.22 -8.54 -5.39
C ASN A 146 8.99 -7.87 -4.23
N LEU A 147 8.24 -7.43 -3.22
CA LEU A 147 8.76 -6.78 -2.01
C LEU A 147 9.31 -7.82 -1.02
N SER A 148 10.33 -7.42 -0.28
CA SER A 148 10.88 -8.22 0.82
C SER A 148 10.09 -8.01 2.11
N GLU A 149 10.31 -8.87 3.11
CA GLU A 149 9.71 -8.70 4.44
C GLU A 149 10.03 -7.33 5.06
N TYR A 150 11.24 -6.82 4.85
CA TYR A 150 11.62 -5.48 5.32
C TYR A 150 10.70 -4.38 4.78
N ASP A 151 10.27 -4.48 3.51
CA ASP A 151 9.43 -3.48 2.85
C ASP A 151 7.97 -3.54 3.33
N VAL A 152 7.44 -4.75 3.55
CA VAL A 152 6.04 -4.95 3.97
C VAL A 152 5.85 -4.88 5.47
N GLU A 153 6.91 -5.06 6.26
CA GLU A 153 6.90 -5.02 7.73
C GLU A 153 6.19 -3.78 8.29
N PRO A 154 6.44 -2.54 7.84
CA PRO A 154 5.76 -1.36 8.37
C PRO A 154 4.23 -1.46 8.29
N ALA A 155 3.70 -1.94 7.17
CA ALA A 155 2.27 -2.14 6.97
C ALA A 155 1.74 -3.30 7.83
N ARG A 156 2.46 -4.42 7.90
CA ARG A 156 2.08 -5.58 8.74
C ARG A 156 2.02 -5.20 10.22
N MET A 157 3.05 -4.52 10.73
CA MET A 157 3.13 -4.15 12.14
C MET A 157 2.09 -3.09 12.48
N THR A 158 1.83 -2.14 11.59
CA THR A 158 0.75 -1.16 11.76
C THR A 158 -0.61 -1.84 11.82
N LEU A 159 -0.90 -2.77 10.89
CA LEU A 159 -2.14 -3.54 10.92
C LEU A 159 -2.27 -4.35 12.22
N HIS A 160 -1.19 -4.98 12.67
CA HIS A 160 -1.18 -5.74 13.92
C HIS A 160 -1.45 -4.86 15.15
N ARG A 161 -0.80 -3.70 15.27
CA ARG A 161 -0.89 -2.84 16.45
C ARG A 161 -2.17 -2.00 16.50
N PHE A 162 -2.53 -1.41 15.37
CA PHE A 162 -3.55 -0.36 15.27
C PHE A 162 -4.75 -0.77 14.42
N GLY A 163 -4.70 -1.90 13.71
CA GLY A 163 -5.75 -2.32 12.79
C GLY A 163 -5.80 -1.48 11.51
N ASN A 164 -6.95 -1.50 10.85
CA ASN A 164 -7.24 -0.62 9.72
C ASN A 164 -7.91 0.66 10.27
N THR A 165 -7.16 1.75 10.38
CA THR A 165 -7.68 3.06 10.82
C THR A 165 -8.18 3.92 9.64
N SER A 166 -8.67 3.24 8.59
CA SER A 166 -9.13 3.84 7.34
C SER A 166 -8.04 4.75 6.73
N ALA A 167 -8.40 5.93 6.24
CA ALA A 167 -7.50 6.87 5.57
C ALA A 167 -6.25 7.23 6.40
N SER A 168 -6.33 7.22 7.74
CA SER A 168 -5.20 7.59 8.59
C SER A 168 -4.08 6.54 8.62
N SER A 169 -4.38 5.30 8.24
CA SER A 169 -3.46 4.16 8.35
C SER A 169 -2.08 4.39 7.72
N LEU A 170 -2.03 5.05 6.56
CA LEU A 170 -0.78 5.35 5.86
C LEU A 170 0.19 6.17 6.71
N TRP A 171 -0.33 7.07 7.53
CA TRP A 171 0.49 7.93 8.38
C TRP A 171 1.05 7.17 9.58
N TYR A 172 0.33 6.16 10.08
CA TYR A 172 0.86 5.23 11.09
C TYR A 172 1.97 4.35 10.50
N VAL A 173 1.84 3.92 9.24
CA VAL A 173 2.89 3.17 8.53
C VAL A 173 4.14 4.04 8.30
N LEU A 174 3.95 5.30 7.89
CA LEU A 174 5.03 6.26 7.77
C LEU A 174 5.73 6.52 9.12
N ALA A 175 4.94 6.72 10.18
CA ALA A 175 5.43 6.92 11.54
C ALA A 175 6.24 5.72 12.06
N TYR A 176 5.85 4.49 11.70
CA TYR A 176 6.64 3.29 12.01
C TYR A 176 8.04 3.39 11.42
N MET A 177 8.14 3.71 10.12
CA MET A 177 9.42 3.84 9.42
C MET A 177 10.26 5.00 9.98
N GLN A 178 9.63 6.13 10.30
CA GLN A 178 10.27 7.27 10.96
C GLN A 178 10.87 6.86 12.32
N THR A 179 10.07 6.20 13.18
CA THR A 179 10.52 5.80 14.53
C THR A 179 11.62 4.75 14.49
N LYS A 180 11.60 3.86 13.48
CA LYS A 180 12.69 2.93 13.18
C LYS A 180 13.92 3.60 12.54
N LYS A 181 13.91 4.91 12.34
CA LYS A 181 14.97 5.70 11.70
C LYS A 181 15.35 5.21 10.30
N ARG A 182 14.39 4.63 9.58
CA ARG A 182 14.57 4.09 8.22
C ARG A 182 14.57 5.19 7.15
N LEU A 183 13.85 6.27 7.39
CA LEU A 183 13.71 7.37 6.44
C LEU A 183 14.92 8.31 6.55
N LYS A 184 15.67 8.45 5.45
CA LYS A 184 16.82 9.36 5.33
C LYS A 184 16.55 10.44 4.30
N LYS A 185 17.15 11.62 4.50
CA LYS A 185 17.11 12.69 3.50
C LYS A 185 17.47 12.16 2.10
N GLY A 186 16.65 12.53 1.12
CA GLY A 186 16.78 12.12 -0.27
C GLY A 186 15.97 10.88 -0.65
N ASN A 187 15.58 10.05 0.32
CA ASN A 187 14.83 8.83 0.04
C ASN A 187 13.48 9.10 -0.64
N GLN A 188 13.10 8.19 -1.53
CA GLN A 188 11.80 8.16 -2.20
C GLN A 188 10.87 7.14 -1.53
N ILE A 189 9.65 7.57 -1.21
CA ILE A 189 8.62 6.75 -0.56
C ILE A 189 7.44 6.61 -1.52
N LEU A 190 7.13 5.38 -1.93
CA LEU A 190 5.91 5.09 -2.68
C LEU A 190 4.79 4.78 -1.68
N MET A 191 3.83 5.68 -1.60
CA MET A 191 2.65 5.56 -0.74
C MET A 191 1.46 5.06 -1.57
N LEU A 192 0.82 3.96 -1.13
CA LEU A 192 -0.24 3.27 -1.86
C LEU A 192 -1.48 3.07 -1.00
N ALA A 193 -2.63 3.59 -1.44
CA ALA A 193 -3.90 3.40 -0.78
C ALA A 193 -5.02 2.98 -1.73
N PHE A 194 -5.98 2.27 -1.16
CA PHE A 194 -7.20 1.84 -1.80
C PHE A 194 -8.42 2.47 -1.16
N GLY A 195 -9.52 2.57 -1.91
CA GLY A 195 -10.78 3.07 -1.37
C GLY A 195 -11.98 2.67 -2.23
N ALA A 196 -13.18 2.88 -1.69
CA ALA A 196 -14.44 2.59 -2.38
C ALA A 196 -14.55 3.29 -3.74
N GLY A 197 -15.15 2.61 -4.72
CA GLY A 197 -15.30 3.08 -6.10
C GLY A 197 -15.04 2.02 -7.18
N PHE A 198 -13.98 1.23 -7.25
CA PHE A 198 -12.79 1.11 -6.44
C PHE A 198 -11.70 2.05 -6.93
N LYS A 199 -10.93 2.59 -6.00
CA LYS A 199 -9.89 3.58 -6.23
C LYS A 199 -8.53 3.01 -5.83
N CYS A 200 -7.50 3.33 -6.61
CA CYS A 200 -6.11 3.18 -6.21
C CYS A 200 -5.44 4.56 -6.30
N ASN A 201 -4.87 5.02 -5.19
CA ASN A 201 -4.11 6.26 -5.13
C ASN A 201 -2.65 5.93 -4.84
N SER A 202 -1.75 6.50 -5.63
CA SER A 202 -0.32 6.42 -5.41
C SER A 202 0.30 7.80 -5.32
N CYS A 203 1.18 7.97 -4.36
CA CYS A 203 2.00 9.18 -4.20
C CYS A 203 3.48 8.78 -4.18
N LEU A 204 4.32 9.52 -4.87
CA LEU A 204 5.76 9.48 -4.63
C LEU A 204 6.14 10.69 -3.76
N TRP A 205 6.67 10.41 -2.59
CA TRP A 205 7.20 11.42 -1.67
C TRP A 205 8.72 11.37 -1.64
N GLN A 206 9.37 12.53 -1.53
CA GLN A 206 10.80 12.62 -1.25
C GLN A 206 11.01 13.13 0.18
N VAL A 207 11.86 12.45 0.95
CA VAL A 207 12.27 12.89 2.29
C VAL A 207 13.22 14.07 2.18
N LEU A 208 12.88 15.21 2.79
CA LEU A 208 13.66 16.45 2.67
C LEU A 208 14.69 16.64 3.79
N ARG A 209 14.44 16.04 4.95
CA ARG A 209 15.30 16.09 6.13
C ARG A 209 15.14 14.82 6.97
N ASP A 210 16.11 14.56 7.85
CA ASP A 210 15.98 13.48 8.80
C ASP A 210 14.88 13.80 9.82
N LEU A 211 14.02 12.82 10.06
CA LEU A 211 12.84 12.94 10.93
C LEU A 211 13.15 12.24 12.26
N ASN A 212 13.32 13.04 13.31
CA ASN A 212 13.71 12.57 14.65
C ASN A 212 12.62 12.83 15.70
N GLU A 213 11.49 13.39 15.27
CA GLU A 213 10.36 13.72 16.13
C GLU A 213 9.65 12.45 16.62
N ALA A 214 9.14 12.54 17.85
CA ALA A 214 8.29 11.53 18.45
C ALA A 214 7.08 11.21 17.57
N THR A 215 6.64 9.95 17.60
CA THR A 215 5.45 9.51 16.87
C THR A 215 4.56 8.63 17.75
N VAL A 216 3.40 8.24 17.22
CA VAL A 216 2.46 7.30 17.84
C VAL A 216 3.04 5.91 18.17
N TRP A 217 4.28 5.62 17.77
CA TRP A 217 4.98 4.37 18.06
C TRP A 217 5.98 4.43 19.21
N GLU A 218 6.31 5.61 19.73
CA GLU A 218 7.46 5.80 20.63
C GLU A 218 7.43 4.89 21.87
N ASP A 219 6.25 4.68 22.44
CA ASP A 219 6.00 3.84 23.61
C ASP A 219 6.21 2.34 23.37
N CYS A 220 5.98 1.87 22.14
CA CYS A 220 5.88 0.44 21.84
C CYS A 220 6.83 -0.07 20.75
N ILE A 221 7.55 0.81 20.03
CA ILE A 221 8.37 0.45 18.86
C ILE A 221 9.47 -0.59 19.15
N LYS A 222 9.96 -0.64 20.39
CA LYS A 222 10.98 -1.60 20.85
C LYS A 222 10.48 -3.04 20.82
N ASN A 223 9.17 -3.24 20.92
CA ASN A 223 8.52 -4.56 20.88
C ASN A 223 8.18 -5.03 19.46
N TYR A 224 8.58 -4.27 18.44
CA TYR A 224 8.33 -4.55 17.03
C TYR A 224 9.65 -4.72 16.25
N PRO A 225 9.70 -5.55 15.19
CA PRO A 225 8.61 -6.40 14.72
C PRO A 225 8.32 -7.55 15.69
N ARG A 226 7.04 -7.91 15.81
CA ARG A 226 6.63 -9.11 16.56
C ARG A 226 7.05 -10.34 15.75
N LYS A 227 7.83 -11.24 16.36
CA LYS A 227 8.25 -12.51 15.73
C LYS A 227 7.09 -13.49 15.59
N ASP A 228 6.20 -13.50 16.58
CA ASP A 228 4.97 -14.29 16.56
C ASP A 228 3.77 -13.36 16.30
N LEU A 229 3.03 -13.68 15.24
CA LEU A 229 1.80 -13.00 14.84
C LEU A 229 0.58 -13.94 14.99
N ALA A 230 0.74 -15.07 15.66
CA ALA A 230 -0.35 -15.97 15.97
C ALA A 230 -1.43 -15.19 16.74
N ASN A 231 -2.65 -15.25 16.23
CA ASN A 231 -3.78 -14.68 16.94
C ASN A 231 -4.05 -15.59 18.15
N PRO A 232 -3.87 -15.10 19.40
CA PRO A 232 -4.06 -15.92 20.60
C PRO A 232 -5.51 -16.41 20.75
N PHE A 233 -6.43 -15.82 19.99
CA PHE A 233 -7.82 -16.22 19.95
C PHE A 233 -8.16 -17.15 18.78
N LEU A 234 -7.21 -17.52 17.92
CA LEU A 234 -7.46 -18.38 16.77
C LEU A 234 -7.94 -19.77 17.20
N GLU A 235 -7.38 -20.33 18.27
CA GLU A 235 -7.84 -21.62 18.80
C GLU A 235 -9.30 -21.55 19.30
N LYS A 236 -9.71 -20.40 19.84
CA LYS A 236 -11.05 -20.22 20.44
C LYS A 236 -12.11 -19.79 19.42
N TYR A 237 -11.73 -18.98 18.44
CA TYR A 237 -12.64 -18.30 17.52
C TYR A 237 -12.29 -18.50 16.04
N GLY A 238 -11.33 -19.36 15.69
CA GLY A 238 -10.90 -19.60 14.30
C GLY A 238 -11.92 -20.32 13.43
N TRP A 239 -13.04 -20.76 14.00
CA TRP A 239 -14.17 -21.34 13.29
C TRP A 239 -15.14 -20.27 12.72
N LEU A 240 -14.99 -19.00 13.13
CA LEU A 240 -15.70 -17.85 12.55
C LEU A 240 -15.07 -17.40 11.23
#